data_AF-A0A0Q4NM87-F1
#
_entry.id   AF-A0A0Q4NM87-F1
#
_cell.length_a   1.000
_cell.length_b   1.000
_cell.length_c   1.000
_cell.angle_alpha   90.00
_cell.angle_beta   90.00
_cell.angle_gamma   90.00
#
_symmetry.space_group_name_H-M   'P 1'
#
loop_
_entity.id
_entity.type
_entity.pdbx_description
1 polymer ?
#
loop_
_entity_poly.entity_id
_entity_poly.type
_entity_poly.pdbx_seq_one_letter_code
_entity_poly.pdbx_strand_id
1 'polypeptide(L)'
;MVPGVWPDLESTMARANSLAPSAGVPIVYSQVWYSLLNGCWKVYYAKNEFTPGEALLLDRQTDAITRKTASLVFGRPQMKWSDTVVEIHKRLLSEREAVLVLEAGGDAAWLREIREVGYDGSQILTIQVTLLGSKLAYRGDGVVRLQWPVVPEFSFTGQDTLRLKLKRGYEAKKSVDIYSVGQPVNSKLNALDVIFQPYNYATAMALQYVSTSVAAGEGQAPALAGLPDSRGVDDVTIFLFSQLAFPEVGQGQPPYDEAWIPSLVFPPPQLKRENGSYDKISKVYGTEYFSPREQFSSAEGAQPLKVALSLDPLVRVIANGEGKQPVLLQPGPDLATWVLEGDRLGRVDKEGSARYYYPPAKSEAEVVLEANNKTNRPAAVISSVPKRFTVDVVKATQGGESACATFAVYYAPVTHYFKVSLAGGKFKLTFCFYSPDTGKEVQVEASDTEWAIASGNGSVSSTGVFSPATSNPSPFTVVWARDTTSDRLLYWAFTVIPIPLYSSAEAVALFQS
;
A
#
# COMPACT_ATOMS: atom_id res chain seq x y z
N MET A 1 -19.48 41.96 42.74
CA MET A 1 -18.10 41.47 42.94
C MET A 1 -18.12 40.51 44.14
N VAL A 2 -18.21 39.22 43.87
CA VAL A 2 -17.74 38.13 44.72
C VAL A 2 -16.96 37.22 43.76
N PRO A 3 -15.64 37.07 43.94
CA PRO A 3 -14.77 36.35 43.02
C PRO A 3 -14.68 34.86 43.37
N GLY A 4 -14.52 34.02 42.35
CA GLY A 4 -13.96 32.68 42.49
C GLY A 4 -14.85 31.57 41.95
N VAL A 5 -14.56 31.13 40.72
CA VAL A 5 -14.34 29.71 40.32
C VAL A 5 -13.64 29.76 38.95
N TRP A 6 -12.36 30.15 38.84
CA TRP A 6 -11.51 29.81 37.69
C TRP A 6 -10.04 30.08 38.04
N PRO A 7 -9.32 29.10 38.59
CA PRO A 7 -7.90 28.98 38.34
C PRO A 7 -7.62 27.57 37.80
N ASP A 8 -7.37 27.45 36.48
CA ASP A 8 -6.47 26.44 35.85
C ASP A 8 -6.67 26.22 34.33
N LEU A 9 -7.59 26.92 33.66
CA LEU A 9 -7.73 26.80 32.20
C LEU A 9 -6.66 27.57 31.41
N GLU A 10 -6.25 28.76 31.86
CA GLU A 10 -5.17 29.52 31.21
C GLU A 10 -3.82 28.78 31.26
N SER A 11 -3.54 28.03 32.34
CA SER A 11 -2.28 27.28 32.50
C SER A 11 -2.22 26.03 31.59
N THR A 12 -3.38 25.40 31.34
CA THR A 12 -3.53 24.26 30.44
C THR A 12 -3.46 24.68 28.96
N MET A 13 -4.04 25.83 28.62
CA MET A 13 -3.94 26.42 27.27
C MET A 13 -2.55 26.99 26.96
N ALA A 14 -1.86 27.58 27.94
CA ALA A 14 -0.46 27.97 27.79
C ALA A 14 0.44 26.75 27.55
N ARG A 15 0.14 25.62 28.20
CA ARG A 15 0.81 24.33 27.93
C ARG A 15 0.52 23.79 26.53
N ALA A 16 -0.73 23.86 26.06
CA ALA A 16 -1.13 23.45 24.70
C ALA A 16 -0.34 24.19 23.61
N ASN A 17 -0.25 25.52 23.70
CA ASN A 17 0.51 26.34 22.77
C ASN A 17 2.03 26.17 22.92
N SER A 18 2.54 25.77 24.09
CA SER A 18 3.98 25.50 24.31
C SER A 18 4.45 24.13 23.83
N LEU A 19 3.55 23.15 23.73
CA LEU A 19 3.88 21.74 23.43
C LEU A 19 3.76 21.40 21.93
N ALA A 20 3.05 22.22 21.16
CA ALA A 20 3.05 22.20 19.71
C ALA A 20 2.90 23.63 19.20
N PRO A 21 3.99 24.38 18.94
CA PRO A 21 3.89 25.66 18.25
C PRO A 21 3.37 25.38 16.83
N SER A 22 2.06 25.41 16.64
CA SER A 22 1.48 25.31 15.32
C SER A 22 1.84 26.59 14.57
N ALA A 23 2.53 26.45 13.43
CA ALA A 23 2.80 27.56 12.52
C ALA A 23 1.54 28.05 11.78
N GLY A 24 0.33 27.68 12.24
CA GLY A 24 -0.93 27.90 11.53
C GLY A 24 -2.13 28.07 12.47
N VAL A 25 -3.12 28.82 12.00
CA VAL A 25 -4.34 29.16 12.75
C VAL A 25 -5.35 28.00 12.66
N PRO A 26 -5.91 27.51 13.78
CA PRO A 26 -6.99 26.52 13.73
C PRO A 26 -8.20 27.06 12.97
N ILE A 27 -8.67 26.28 11.99
CA ILE A 27 -9.83 26.63 11.15
C ILE A 27 -11.11 25.90 11.57
N VAL A 28 -10.95 24.77 12.28
CA VAL A 28 -12.04 24.07 12.96
C VAL A 28 -11.57 23.64 14.35
N TYR A 29 -12.46 23.75 15.34
CA TYR A 29 -12.24 23.26 16.70
C TYR A 29 -13.36 22.29 17.11
N SER A 30 -13.02 21.25 17.88
CA SER A 30 -14.00 20.34 18.45
C SER A 30 -13.53 19.76 19.79
N GLN A 31 -14.47 19.33 20.62
CA GLN A 31 -14.21 18.47 21.77
C GLN A 31 -14.90 17.13 21.54
N VAL A 32 -14.18 16.04 21.79
CA VAL A 32 -14.65 14.69 21.55
C VAL A 32 -14.40 13.83 22.78
N TRP A 33 -15.45 13.12 23.21
CA TRP A 33 -15.35 12.12 24.28
C TRP A 33 -14.60 10.87 23.78
N TYR A 34 -13.69 10.32 24.59
CA TYR A 34 -13.01 9.07 24.25
C TYR A 34 -14.00 7.92 24.08
N SER A 35 -15.03 7.88 24.94
CA SER A 35 -16.15 6.92 24.85
C SER A 35 -16.75 6.94 23.45
N LEU A 36 -17.09 8.14 22.94
CA LEU A 36 -17.66 8.40 21.61
C LEU A 36 -16.75 7.91 20.47
N LEU A 37 -15.53 8.40 20.42
CA LEU A 37 -14.62 8.12 19.32
C LEU A 37 -14.20 6.65 19.28
N ASN A 38 -13.83 6.08 20.42
CA ASN A 38 -13.40 4.68 20.51
C ASN A 38 -14.53 3.71 20.18
N GLY A 39 -15.77 4.02 20.55
CA GLY A 39 -16.91 3.19 20.18
C GLY A 39 -17.19 3.21 18.68
N CYS A 40 -17.05 4.36 18.00
CA CYS A 40 -17.18 4.43 16.54
C CYS A 40 -16.10 3.57 15.84
N TRP A 41 -14.85 3.66 16.29
CA TRP A 41 -13.75 2.83 15.79
C TRP A 41 -13.95 1.34 16.03
N LYS A 42 -14.48 0.95 17.19
CA LYS A 42 -14.80 -0.44 17.50
C LYS A 42 -15.86 -1.01 16.55
N VAL A 43 -16.93 -0.26 16.29
CA VAL A 43 -18.00 -0.69 15.36
C VAL A 43 -17.48 -0.77 13.93
N TYR A 44 -16.75 0.23 13.47
CA TYR A 44 -16.14 0.22 12.14
C TYR A 44 -15.21 -0.98 11.95
N TYR A 45 -14.30 -1.21 12.92
CA TYR A 45 -13.34 -2.30 12.86
C TYR A 45 -14.04 -3.67 12.79
N ALA A 46 -15.08 -3.90 13.61
CA ALA A 46 -15.82 -5.15 13.61
C ALA A 46 -16.43 -5.54 12.24
N LYS A 47 -16.66 -4.56 11.35
CA LYS A 47 -17.14 -4.80 9.98
C LYS A 47 -16.03 -4.85 8.92
N ASN A 48 -14.87 -4.28 9.24
CA ASN A 48 -13.84 -3.94 8.24
C ASN A 48 -12.47 -4.57 8.54
N GLU A 49 -12.30 -5.32 9.64
CA GLU A 49 -11.00 -5.85 10.07
C GLU A 49 -10.31 -6.75 9.03
N PHE A 50 -11.08 -7.35 8.11
CA PHE A 50 -10.57 -8.18 6.99
C PHE A 50 -10.62 -7.48 5.63
N THR A 51 -11.07 -6.24 5.57
CA THR A 51 -11.04 -5.45 4.33
C THR A 51 -9.62 -4.89 4.13
N PRO A 52 -8.99 -5.09 2.96
CA PRO A 52 -7.68 -4.53 2.68
C PRO A 52 -7.60 -3.02 2.96
N GLY A 53 -6.59 -2.62 3.70
CA GLY A 53 -6.23 -1.24 4.03
C GLY A 53 -4.85 -0.91 3.48
N GLU A 54 -3.95 -0.50 4.37
CA GLU A 54 -2.57 -0.14 4.00
C GLU A 54 -1.75 -1.35 3.52
N ALA A 55 -0.99 -1.13 2.44
CA ALA A 55 0.12 -1.99 2.03
C ALA A 55 1.46 -1.37 2.46
N LEU A 56 2.25 -2.10 3.23
CA LEU A 56 3.59 -1.68 3.67
C LEU A 56 4.65 -2.42 2.87
N LEU A 57 5.48 -1.67 2.14
CA LEU A 57 6.66 -2.20 1.46
C LEU A 57 7.83 -2.36 2.44
N LEU A 58 8.44 -3.53 2.46
CA LEU A 58 9.60 -3.89 3.27
C LEU A 58 10.70 -4.48 2.41
N ASP A 59 11.94 -4.02 2.59
CA ASP A 59 13.11 -4.73 2.08
C ASP A 59 13.36 -6.00 2.91
N ARG A 60 13.31 -7.16 2.27
CA ARG A 60 13.48 -8.47 2.92
C ARG A 60 14.95 -8.89 2.95
N GLN A 61 15.61 -8.77 1.81
CA GLN A 61 16.99 -9.18 1.58
C GLN A 61 17.53 -8.42 0.38
N THR A 62 18.73 -7.88 0.51
CA THR A 62 19.50 -7.36 -0.62
C THR A 62 20.90 -7.91 -0.50
N ASP A 63 21.30 -8.73 -1.47
CA ASP A 63 22.68 -9.15 -1.65
C ASP A 63 23.18 -8.70 -3.04
N ALA A 64 24.39 -9.10 -3.41
CA ALA A 64 25.03 -8.62 -4.64
C ALA A 64 24.27 -9.00 -5.93
N ILE A 65 23.43 -10.03 -5.90
CA ILE A 65 22.77 -10.59 -7.10
C ILE A 65 21.26 -10.73 -6.95
N THR A 66 20.71 -10.73 -5.73
CA THR A 66 19.30 -10.92 -5.46
C THR A 66 18.79 -9.85 -4.52
N ARG A 67 17.65 -9.28 -4.88
CA ARG A 67 16.88 -8.39 -4.02
C ARG A 67 15.47 -8.93 -3.84
N LYS A 68 15.00 -8.91 -2.60
CA LYS A 68 13.66 -9.33 -2.20
C LYS A 68 12.97 -8.18 -1.51
N THR A 69 11.80 -7.82 -2.02
CA THR A 69 10.94 -6.78 -1.46
C THR A 69 9.58 -7.39 -1.19
N ALA A 70 9.03 -7.18 0.00
CA ALA A 70 7.72 -7.68 0.37
C ALA A 70 6.72 -6.53 0.55
N SER A 71 5.52 -6.69 0.00
CA SER A 71 4.35 -5.84 0.27
C SER A 71 3.42 -6.58 1.22
N LEU A 72 3.30 -6.08 2.44
CA LEU A 72 2.39 -6.63 3.45
C LEU A 72 1.11 -5.83 3.48
N VAL A 73 0.00 -6.49 3.19
CA VAL A 73 -1.33 -5.90 3.20
C VAL A 73 -1.98 -6.16 4.54
N PHE A 74 -2.33 -5.09 5.21
CA PHE A 74 -3.05 -5.14 6.46
C PHE A 74 -4.53 -4.82 6.26
N GLY A 75 -5.37 -5.35 7.14
CA GLY A 75 -6.76 -4.93 7.26
C GLY A 75 -6.89 -3.49 7.75
N ARG A 76 -8.10 -2.94 7.62
CA ARG A 76 -8.42 -1.61 8.16
C ARG A 76 -8.18 -1.58 9.67
N PRO A 77 -7.55 -0.51 10.20
CA PRO A 77 -7.13 -0.47 11.59
C PRO A 77 -8.30 -0.29 12.55
N GLN A 78 -8.16 -0.83 13.75
CA GLN A 78 -8.85 -0.31 14.93
C GLN A 78 -8.00 0.81 15.54
N MET A 79 -8.60 1.94 15.88
CA MET A 79 -7.93 2.96 16.68
C MET A 79 -8.56 3.05 18.07
N LYS A 80 -7.72 3.21 19.09
CA LYS A 80 -8.15 3.45 20.47
C LYS A 80 -7.34 4.60 21.05
N TRP A 81 -8.05 5.63 21.45
CA TRP A 81 -7.53 6.89 21.96
C TRP A 81 -7.58 6.91 23.48
N SER A 82 -6.55 7.50 24.09
CA SER A 82 -6.41 7.75 25.53
C SER A 82 -5.63 9.05 25.74
N ASP A 83 -5.39 9.46 26.99
CA ASP A 83 -4.67 10.71 27.26
C ASP A 83 -3.20 10.70 26.82
N THR A 84 -2.58 9.52 26.75
CA THR A 84 -1.14 9.40 26.54
C THR A 84 -0.78 8.75 25.22
N VAL A 85 -1.64 7.86 24.71
CA VAL A 85 -1.36 7.08 23.51
C VAL A 85 -2.57 6.92 22.61
N VAL A 86 -2.27 6.73 21.33
CA VAL A 86 -3.17 6.19 20.31
C VAL A 86 -2.69 4.78 20.00
N GLU A 87 -3.51 3.79 20.33
CA GLU A 87 -3.25 2.38 20.04
C GLU A 87 -3.94 1.99 18.73
N ILE A 88 -3.20 1.28 17.87
CA ILE A 88 -3.65 0.89 16.54
C ILE A 88 -3.49 -0.61 16.39
N HIS A 89 -4.57 -1.30 16.02
CA HIS A 89 -4.55 -2.73 15.73
C HIS A 89 -4.81 -3.00 14.26
N LYS A 90 -3.94 -3.81 13.64
CA LYS A 90 -4.01 -4.18 12.23
C LYS A 90 -3.80 -5.68 12.05
N ARG A 91 -4.70 -6.33 11.33
CA ARG A 91 -4.55 -7.75 10.96
C ARG A 91 -3.73 -7.89 9.69
N LEU A 92 -2.75 -8.79 9.68
CA LEU A 92 -2.06 -9.15 8.45
C LEU A 92 -2.99 -10.02 7.59
N LEU A 93 -3.24 -9.61 6.34
CA LEU A 93 -4.16 -10.32 5.43
C LEU A 93 -3.42 -11.06 4.32
N SER A 94 -2.35 -10.45 3.79
CA SER A 94 -1.54 -11.09 2.77
C SER A 94 -0.13 -10.52 2.75
N GLU A 95 0.81 -11.31 2.26
CA GLU A 95 2.16 -10.88 1.90
C GLU A 95 2.42 -11.22 0.43
N ARG A 96 3.00 -10.27 -0.30
CA ARG A 96 3.50 -10.47 -1.65
C ARG A 96 4.99 -10.17 -1.69
N GLU A 97 5.81 -11.16 -2.00
CA GLU A 97 7.26 -10.99 -2.15
C GLU A 97 7.64 -10.95 -3.64
N ALA A 98 8.32 -9.88 -4.04
CA ALA A 98 8.91 -9.70 -5.35
C ALA A 98 10.42 -10.02 -5.25
N VAL A 99 10.89 -10.96 -6.06
CA VAL A 99 12.30 -11.36 -6.11
C VAL A 99 12.92 -10.86 -7.42
N LEU A 100 13.78 -9.87 -7.30
CA LEU A 100 14.55 -9.29 -8.39
C LEU A 100 15.95 -9.90 -8.42
N VAL A 101 16.46 -10.13 -9.62
CA VAL A 101 17.80 -10.66 -9.84
C VAL A 101 18.60 -9.69 -10.70
N LEU A 102 19.84 -9.46 -10.30
CA LEU A 102 20.84 -8.74 -11.08
C LEU A 102 21.78 -9.77 -11.71
N GLU A 103 21.84 -9.78 -13.04
CA GLU A 103 22.81 -10.61 -13.76
C GLU A 103 24.23 -10.13 -13.48
N ALA A 104 25.19 -11.05 -13.45
CA ALA A 104 26.59 -10.69 -13.29
C ALA A 104 27.04 -9.76 -14.44
N GLY A 105 27.52 -8.56 -14.08
CA GLY A 105 27.88 -7.52 -15.04
C GLY A 105 26.68 -6.79 -15.68
N GLY A 106 25.47 -6.98 -15.14
CA GLY A 106 24.26 -6.23 -15.46
C GLY A 106 24.14 -4.92 -14.70
N ASP A 107 23.56 -3.90 -15.34
CA ASP A 107 23.32 -2.58 -14.74
C ASP A 107 21.88 -2.39 -14.22
N ALA A 108 21.00 -3.38 -14.45
CA ALA A 108 19.60 -3.33 -14.03
C ALA A 108 19.10 -4.71 -13.61
N ALA A 109 18.40 -4.75 -12.47
CA ALA A 109 17.75 -5.96 -12.00
C ALA A 109 16.45 -6.22 -12.78
N TRP A 110 16.09 -7.48 -12.92
CA TRP A 110 14.82 -7.90 -13.52
C TRP A 110 14.01 -8.71 -12.51
N LEU A 111 12.67 -8.55 -12.54
CA LEU A 111 11.79 -9.31 -11.66
C LEU A 111 11.68 -10.76 -12.15
N ARG A 112 12.14 -11.70 -11.32
CA ARG A 112 12.19 -13.14 -11.62
C ARG A 112 10.99 -13.89 -11.08
N GLU A 113 10.53 -13.52 -9.90
CA GLU A 113 9.56 -14.30 -9.14
C GLU A 113 8.64 -13.39 -8.33
N ILE A 114 7.38 -13.81 -8.24
CA ILE A 114 6.40 -13.25 -7.31
C ILE A 114 5.87 -14.41 -6.48
N ARG A 115 5.89 -14.22 -5.16
CA ARG A 115 5.32 -15.13 -4.17
C ARG A 115 4.15 -14.44 -3.49
N GLU A 116 3.05 -15.15 -3.28
CA GLU A 116 1.88 -14.61 -2.61
C GLU A 116 1.40 -15.57 -1.53
N VAL A 117 1.25 -15.03 -0.32
CA VAL A 117 0.81 -15.76 0.86
C VAL A 117 -0.41 -15.06 1.44
N GLY A 118 -1.49 -15.81 1.60
CA GLY A 118 -2.69 -15.35 2.30
C GLY A 118 -2.63 -15.70 3.79
N TYR A 119 -3.13 -14.80 4.63
CA TYR A 119 -3.26 -14.99 6.07
C TYR A 119 -4.73 -14.91 6.48
N ASP A 120 -5.08 -15.66 7.52
CA ASP A 120 -6.43 -15.68 8.12
C ASP A 120 -6.72 -14.47 9.01
N GLY A 121 -5.78 -13.52 9.11
CA GLY A 121 -5.88 -12.36 9.98
C GLY A 121 -5.61 -12.63 11.45
N SER A 122 -5.14 -13.84 11.82
CA SER A 122 -4.77 -14.16 13.21
C SER A 122 -3.54 -13.40 13.69
N GLN A 123 -2.65 -13.00 12.79
CA GLN A 123 -1.50 -12.17 13.13
C GLN A 123 -1.90 -10.70 13.22
N ILE A 124 -1.74 -10.12 14.41
CA ILE A 124 -2.14 -8.75 14.74
C ILE A 124 -0.89 -7.95 15.04
N LEU A 125 -0.73 -6.83 14.34
CA LEU A 125 0.22 -5.77 14.64
C LEU A 125 -0.46 -4.74 15.53
N THR A 126 0.15 -4.47 16.67
CA THR A 126 -0.22 -3.36 17.56
C THR A 126 0.86 -2.28 17.49
N ILE A 127 0.44 -1.05 17.23
CA ILE A 127 1.28 0.15 17.22
C ILE A 127 0.76 1.08 18.31
N GLN A 128 1.60 1.42 19.29
CA GLN A 128 1.26 2.38 20.35
C GLN A 128 2.03 3.67 20.12
N VAL A 129 1.30 4.68 19.66
CA VAL A 129 1.85 5.99 19.30
C VAL A 129 1.61 6.96 20.45
N THR A 130 2.66 7.64 20.92
CA THR A 130 2.51 8.72 21.91
C THR A 130 1.62 9.82 21.34
N LEU A 131 0.64 10.27 22.13
CA LEU A 131 -0.30 11.31 21.71
C LEU A 131 0.43 12.65 21.53
N LEU A 132 1.33 12.99 22.45
CA LEU A 132 2.12 14.22 22.41
C LEU A 132 2.93 14.34 21.11
N GLY A 133 2.68 15.39 20.35
CA GLY A 133 3.39 15.72 19.11
C GLY A 133 2.95 14.92 17.89
N SER A 134 2.09 13.90 18.05
CA SER A 134 1.50 13.17 16.94
C SER A 134 0.31 13.93 16.34
N LYS A 135 -0.01 13.63 15.08
CA LYS A 135 -1.10 14.30 14.36
C LYS A 135 -1.74 13.41 13.31
N LEU A 136 -2.99 13.68 12.98
CA LEU A 136 -3.61 13.11 11.78
C LEU A 136 -3.34 14.07 10.62
N ALA A 137 -2.72 13.58 9.55
CA ALA A 137 -2.42 14.34 8.36
C ALA A 137 -3.29 13.86 7.21
N TYR A 138 -4.00 14.80 6.58
CA TYR A 138 -4.68 14.60 5.31
C TYR A 138 -3.96 15.38 4.22
N ARG A 139 -3.80 14.76 3.06
CA ARG A 139 -3.25 15.38 1.85
C ARG A 139 -4.22 15.07 0.68
N GLY A 140 -4.10 15.81 -0.42
CA GLY A 140 -5.02 15.71 -1.56
C GLY A 140 -5.06 14.36 -2.29
N ASP A 141 -4.31 13.37 -1.81
CA ASP A 141 -4.36 11.97 -2.23
C ASP A 141 -5.52 11.18 -1.60
N GLY A 142 -6.32 11.81 -0.74
CA GLY A 142 -7.52 11.20 -0.17
C GLY A 142 -7.23 10.29 1.02
N VAL A 143 -6.02 10.24 1.56
CA VAL A 143 -5.67 9.31 2.65
C VAL A 143 -5.40 10.05 3.95
N VAL A 144 -6.05 9.61 5.02
CA VAL A 144 -5.77 10.07 6.39
C VAL A 144 -4.66 9.22 6.99
N ARG A 145 -3.65 9.89 7.55
CA ARG A 145 -2.45 9.24 8.12
C ARG A 145 -2.22 9.69 9.53
N LEU A 146 -1.95 8.77 10.45
CA LEU A 146 -1.41 9.15 11.76
C LEU A 146 0.11 9.27 11.60
N GLN A 147 0.65 10.45 11.88
CA GLN A 147 2.07 10.76 11.84
C GLN A 147 2.60 10.95 13.26
N TRP A 148 3.84 10.51 13.48
CA TRP A 148 4.49 10.59 14.78
C TRP A 148 5.91 11.17 14.68
N PRO A 149 6.32 12.02 15.65
CA PRO A 149 7.68 12.53 15.73
C PRO A 149 8.63 11.54 16.44
N VAL A 150 8.08 10.76 17.37
CA VAL A 150 8.80 9.77 18.19
C VAL A 150 8.41 8.38 17.74
N VAL A 151 9.38 7.47 17.68
CA VAL A 151 9.15 6.09 17.27
C VAL A 151 8.14 5.39 18.20
N PRO A 152 7.06 4.80 17.68
CA PRO A 152 6.06 4.07 18.47
C PRO A 152 6.61 2.78 19.11
N GLU A 153 5.86 2.25 20.06
CA GLU A 153 6.05 0.87 20.50
C GLU A 153 5.31 -0.10 19.57
N PHE A 154 5.92 -1.25 19.30
CA PHE A 154 5.41 -2.24 18.35
C PHE A 154 5.37 -3.64 18.98
N SER A 155 4.20 -4.26 18.96
CA SER A 155 4.04 -5.68 19.24
C SER A 155 3.35 -6.40 18.08
N PHE A 156 3.64 -7.69 17.90
CA PHE A 156 3.12 -8.48 16.80
C PHE A 156 2.92 -9.91 17.27
N THR A 157 1.74 -10.50 17.01
CA THR A 157 1.44 -11.87 17.44
C THR A 157 2.02 -12.95 16.52
N GLY A 158 2.58 -12.58 15.36
CA GLY A 158 3.29 -13.48 14.46
C GLY A 158 4.78 -13.63 14.80
N GLN A 159 5.59 -13.96 13.79
CA GLN A 159 7.02 -14.20 13.99
C GLN A 159 7.80 -12.94 14.38
N ASP A 160 8.72 -13.07 15.35
CA ASP A 160 9.57 -11.96 15.82
C ASP A 160 10.46 -11.36 14.72
N THR A 161 10.95 -12.18 13.79
CA THR A 161 11.76 -11.71 12.65
C THR A 161 10.97 -10.75 11.77
N LEU A 162 9.67 -11.02 11.55
CA LEU A 162 8.79 -10.12 10.82
C LEU A 162 8.47 -8.87 11.65
N ARG A 163 8.23 -8.99 12.95
CA ARG A 163 8.03 -7.86 13.86
C ARG A 163 9.15 -6.83 13.76
N LEU A 164 10.41 -7.27 13.74
CA LEU A 164 11.57 -6.38 13.59
C LEU A 164 11.59 -5.65 12.24
N LYS A 165 11.20 -6.32 11.15
CA LYS A 165 11.10 -5.68 9.82
C LYS A 165 9.96 -4.68 9.74
N LEU A 166 8.80 -5.01 10.33
CA LEU A 166 7.66 -4.08 10.45
C LEU A 166 8.05 -2.81 11.20
N LYS A 167 8.72 -2.95 12.35
CA LYS A 167 9.24 -1.82 13.12
C LYS A 167 10.12 -0.91 12.26
N ARG A 168 11.12 -1.47 11.56
CA ARG A 168 12.00 -0.69 10.66
C ARG A 168 11.22 0.00 9.53
N GLY A 169 10.24 -0.67 8.94
CA GLY A 169 9.40 -0.11 7.88
C GLY A 169 8.61 1.11 8.35
N TYR A 170 7.95 1.03 9.51
CA TYR A 170 7.21 2.16 10.08
C TYR A 170 8.11 3.25 10.67
N GLU A 171 9.31 2.91 11.17
CA GLU A 171 10.33 3.90 11.56
C GLU A 171 10.78 4.74 10.36
N ALA A 172 10.95 4.11 9.19
CA ALA A 172 11.28 4.81 7.95
C ALA A 172 10.09 5.64 7.43
N LYS A 173 8.87 5.06 7.41
CA LYS A 173 7.66 5.72 6.93
C LYS A 173 7.21 6.89 7.83
N LYS A 174 7.45 6.81 9.15
CA LYS A 174 7.02 7.77 10.19
C LYS A 174 5.51 8.06 10.21
N SER A 175 4.71 7.19 9.62
CA SER A 175 3.27 7.28 9.60
C SER A 175 2.62 5.93 9.33
N VAL A 176 1.32 5.84 9.61
CA VAL A 176 0.46 4.73 9.23
C VAL A 176 -0.76 5.27 8.50
N ASP A 177 -1.10 4.64 7.38
CA ASP A 177 -2.32 4.97 6.64
C ASP A 177 -3.53 4.35 7.36
N ILE A 178 -4.55 5.16 7.64
CA ILE A 178 -5.68 4.75 8.46
C ILE A 178 -6.86 4.32 7.58
N TYR A 179 -7.31 5.23 6.70
CA TYR A 179 -8.34 4.98 5.70
C TYR A 179 -8.36 6.12 4.68
N SER A 180 -9.07 5.88 3.58
CA SER A 180 -9.31 6.89 2.56
C SER A 180 -10.62 7.64 2.82
N VAL A 181 -10.58 8.94 2.63
CA VAL A 181 -11.72 9.85 2.58
C VAL A 181 -11.80 10.47 1.19
N GLY A 182 -13.00 10.88 0.77
CA GLY A 182 -13.17 11.61 -0.49
C GLY A 182 -12.38 12.93 -0.50
N GLN A 183 -12.29 13.58 -1.66
CA GLN A 183 -11.73 14.93 -1.74
C GLN A 183 -12.72 15.96 -1.22
N PRO A 184 -12.25 17.03 -0.53
CA PRO A 184 -13.11 18.13 -0.12
C PRO A 184 -13.57 18.95 -1.33
N VAL A 185 -14.69 19.64 -1.19
CA VAL A 185 -15.17 20.64 -2.17
C VAL A 185 -14.29 21.88 -2.10
N ASN A 186 -13.93 22.33 -0.88
CA ASN A 186 -13.06 23.48 -0.67
C ASN A 186 -11.58 23.10 -0.86
N SER A 187 -10.98 23.61 -1.93
CA SER A 187 -9.56 23.39 -2.26
C SER A 187 -8.57 23.83 -1.16
N LYS A 188 -8.95 24.72 -0.23
CA LYS A 188 -8.13 25.11 0.93
C LYS A 188 -7.97 23.99 1.96
N LEU A 189 -8.75 22.91 1.84
CA LEU A 189 -8.75 21.74 2.72
C LEU A 189 -7.93 20.57 2.15
N ASN A 190 -7.30 20.73 0.99
CA ASN A 190 -6.47 19.69 0.35
C ASN A 190 -5.21 19.30 1.16
N ALA A 191 -4.87 20.07 2.19
CA ALA A 191 -3.82 19.73 3.13
C ALA A 191 -4.20 20.22 4.53
N LEU A 192 -4.46 19.26 5.42
CA LEU A 192 -4.88 19.51 6.80
C LEU A 192 -4.07 18.66 7.76
N ASP A 193 -3.76 19.25 8.91
CA ASP A 193 -3.28 18.54 10.08
C ASP A 193 -4.34 18.66 11.19
N VAL A 194 -4.74 17.53 11.77
CA VAL A 194 -5.57 17.49 12.97
C VAL A 194 -4.65 17.24 14.17
N ILE A 195 -4.55 18.24 15.01
CA ILE A 195 -3.83 18.20 16.28
C ILE A 195 -4.82 17.82 17.37
N PHE A 196 -4.43 16.91 18.24
CA PHE A 196 -5.27 16.41 19.31
C PHE A 196 -4.52 16.46 20.63
N GLN A 197 -5.23 16.77 21.72
CA GLN A 197 -4.67 16.85 23.06
C GLN A 197 -5.71 16.51 24.12
N PRO A 198 -5.31 15.95 25.27
CA PRO A 198 -6.23 15.74 26.39
C PRO A 198 -6.84 17.07 26.82
N TYR A 199 -8.17 17.09 26.99
CA TYR A 199 -8.90 18.26 27.47
C TYR A 199 -9.39 18.04 28.89
N ASN A 200 -10.01 16.89 29.14
CA ASN A 200 -10.41 16.46 30.47
C ASN A 200 -9.87 15.04 30.70
N TYR A 201 -9.20 14.84 31.83
CA TYR A 201 -8.49 13.61 32.15
C TYR A 201 -9.40 12.39 31.99
N ALA A 202 -8.91 11.41 31.24
CA ALA A 202 -9.53 10.13 30.90
C ALA A 202 -10.91 10.21 30.23
N THR A 203 -11.38 11.41 29.86
CA THR A 203 -12.77 11.61 29.44
C THR A 203 -12.89 12.22 28.04
N ALA A 204 -12.18 13.31 27.75
CA ALA A 204 -12.31 14.02 26.48
C ALA A 204 -10.98 14.57 25.95
N MET A 205 -10.90 14.68 24.62
CA MET A 205 -9.83 15.35 23.89
C MET A 205 -10.34 16.59 23.17
N ALA A 206 -9.47 17.58 23.00
CA ALA A 206 -9.68 18.69 22.08
C ALA A 206 -9.04 18.36 20.73
N LEU A 207 -9.72 18.71 19.64
CA LEU A 207 -9.28 18.58 18.26
C LEU A 207 -9.15 19.96 17.62
N GLN A 208 -8.02 20.20 16.96
CA GLN A 208 -7.75 21.41 16.21
C GLN A 208 -7.37 21.04 14.78
N TYR A 209 -8.12 21.56 13.81
CA TYR A 209 -7.86 21.35 12.40
C TYR A 209 -7.12 22.56 11.85
N VAL A 210 -5.92 22.35 11.33
CA VAL A 210 -5.05 23.40 10.82
C VAL A 210 -4.82 23.19 9.33
N SER A 211 -5.18 24.18 8.51
CA SER A 211 -4.83 24.18 7.09
C SER A 211 -3.44 24.72 6.88
N THR A 212 -2.63 24.00 6.11
CA THR A 212 -1.31 24.46 5.69
C THR A 212 -1.38 25.51 4.57
N SER A 213 -2.56 25.71 3.98
CA SER A 213 -2.80 26.65 2.88
C SER A 213 -3.33 28.01 3.35
N VAL A 214 -3.64 28.15 4.63
CA VAL A 214 -4.09 29.42 5.23
C VAL A 214 -2.92 30.06 5.95
N ALA A 215 -2.45 31.21 5.43
CA ALA A 215 -1.34 31.95 6.04
C ALA A 215 -1.71 32.44 7.44
N ALA A 216 -0.75 32.36 8.37
CA ALA A 216 -0.84 32.98 9.69
C ALA A 216 -0.73 34.50 9.54
N GLY A 217 -1.79 35.17 9.07
CA GLY A 217 -2.00 36.59 9.32
C GLY A 217 -2.43 36.81 10.77
N GLU A 218 -2.47 38.07 11.24
CA GLU A 218 -3.08 38.48 12.52
C GLU A 218 -4.60 38.21 12.50
N GLY A 219 -4.98 36.93 12.47
CA GLY A 219 -6.34 36.45 12.55
C GLY A 219 -6.53 35.78 13.89
N GLN A 220 -7.48 36.28 14.69
CA GLN A 220 -7.88 35.67 15.95
C GLN A 220 -8.14 34.17 15.73
N ALA A 221 -7.49 33.33 16.54
CA ALA A 221 -7.92 31.94 16.71
C ALA A 221 -9.43 31.92 16.99
N PRO A 222 -10.17 30.88 16.57
CA PRO A 222 -11.58 30.75 16.90
C PRO A 222 -11.74 31.03 18.39
N ALA A 223 -12.52 32.06 18.75
CA ALA A 223 -12.75 32.36 20.15
C ALA A 223 -13.37 31.11 20.76
N LEU A 224 -12.71 30.54 21.77
CA LEU A 224 -13.24 29.46 22.58
C LEU A 224 -14.42 30.04 23.36
N ALA A 225 -15.58 30.15 22.71
CA ALA A 225 -16.83 30.15 23.45
C ALA A 225 -16.80 28.88 24.29
N GLY A 226 -16.99 29.01 25.61
CA GLY A 226 -17.05 27.86 26.49
C GLY A 226 -18.03 26.86 25.88
N LEU A 227 -17.49 25.73 25.41
CA LEU A 227 -18.35 24.65 24.93
C LEU A 227 -19.30 24.32 26.09
N PRO A 228 -20.59 24.10 25.82
CA PRO A 228 -21.52 23.69 26.87
C PRO A 228 -20.87 22.56 27.67
N ASP A 229 -20.84 22.69 29.00
CA ASP A 229 -20.46 21.60 29.90
C ASP A 229 -21.53 20.52 29.70
N SER A 230 -21.36 19.68 28.68
CA SER A 230 -22.34 18.67 28.28
C SER A 230 -22.27 17.53 29.29
N ARG A 231 -22.73 17.80 30.51
CA ARG A 231 -22.98 16.78 31.52
C ARG A 231 -24.07 15.88 30.98
N GLY A 232 -23.68 14.76 30.39
CA GLY A 232 -24.57 13.60 30.24
C GLY A 232 -25.07 13.25 28.84
N VAL A 233 -24.40 13.66 27.75
CA VAL A 233 -24.73 13.09 26.42
C VAL A 233 -23.44 12.65 25.73
N ASP A 234 -23.06 11.38 25.94
CA ASP A 234 -21.91 10.72 25.30
C ASP A 234 -21.99 10.69 23.75
N ASP A 235 -23.16 11.04 23.18
CA ASP A 235 -23.45 10.85 21.77
C ASP A 235 -23.45 12.14 20.92
N VAL A 236 -23.36 13.33 21.53
CA VAL A 236 -23.33 14.61 20.80
C VAL A 236 -21.92 15.23 20.85
N THR A 237 -21.41 15.68 19.70
CA THR A 237 -20.17 16.43 19.58
C THR A 237 -20.36 17.67 18.72
N ILE A 238 -19.66 18.74 19.07
CA ILE A 238 -19.80 20.05 18.42
C ILE A 238 -18.52 20.36 17.66
N PHE A 239 -18.67 20.83 16.42
CA PHE A 239 -17.59 21.35 15.60
C PHE A 239 -17.83 22.84 15.34
N LEU A 240 -16.82 23.67 15.61
CA LEU A 240 -16.85 25.11 15.40
C LEU A 240 -16.01 25.44 14.16
N PHE A 241 -16.66 25.95 13.12
CA PHE A 241 -16.05 26.26 11.82
C PHE A 241 -15.79 27.76 11.70
N SER A 242 -14.54 28.14 11.42
CA SER A 242 -14.13 29.54 11.29
C SER A 242 -14.41 30.11 9.90
N GLN A 243 -14.98 31.32 9.83
CA GLN A 243 -15.15 32.04 8.57
C GLN A 243 -13.84 32.28 7.79
N LEU A 244 -12.67 32.12 8.43
CA LEU A 244 -11.36 32.27 7.77
C LEU A 244 -11.15 31.23 6.65
N ALA A 245 -11.58 29.99 6.87
CA ALA A 245 -11.44 28.91 5.90
C ALA A 245 -12.73 28.63 5.11
N PHE A 246 -13.88 28.99 5.67
CA PHE A 246 -15.22 28.72 5.15
C PHE A 246 -15.94 30.03 4.86
N PRO A 247 -15.80 30.62 3.65
CA PRO A 247 -16.42 31.91 3.30
C PRO A 247 -17.93 31.98 3.54
N GLU A 248 -18.63 30.87 3.37
CA GLU A 248 -20.06 30.68 3.60
C GLU A 248 -20.48 30.96 5.05
N VAL A 249 -19.59 30.70 6.01
CA VAL A 249 -19.83 31.02 7.43
C VAL A 249 -19.96 32.52 7.65
N GLY A 250 -19.24 33.35 6.88
CA GLY A 250 -19.39 34.81 6.92
C GLY A 250 -20.78 35.30 6.47
N GLN A 251 -21.55 34.43 5.81
CA GLN A 251 -22.93 34.67 5.38
C GLN A 251 -23.94 34.03 6.34
N GLY A 252 -23.50 33.48 7.47
CA GLY A 252 -24.32 32.72 8.40
C GLY A 252 -24.80 31.37 7.87
N GLN A 253 -24.17 30.84 6.82
CA GLN A 253 -24.51 29.55 6.23
C GLN A 253 -23.61 28.43 6.77
N PRO A 254 -24.11 27.18 6.80
CA PRO A 254 -23.29 26.03 7.17
C PRO A 254 -22.15 25.81 6.16
N PRO A 255 -20.99 25.31 6.60
CA PRO A 255 -19.89 24.97 5.70
C PRO A 255 -20.24 23.90 4.67
N TYR A 256 -19.74 24.02 3.44
CA TYR A 256 -19.98 22.99 2.41
C TYR A 256 -19.36 21.63 2.77
N ASP A 257 -18.19 21.65 3.40
CA ASP A 257 -17.45 20.46 3.83
C ASP A 257 -17.79 20.06 5.29
N GLU A 258 -18.94 20.49 5.83
CA GLU A 258 -19.30 20.24 7.24
C GLU A 258 -19.32 18.74 7.58
N ALA A 259 -19.85 17.89 6.69
CA ALA A 259 -19.87 16.43 6.88
C ALA A 259 -18.50 15.76 6.62
N TRP A 260 -17.65 16.40 5.81
CA TRP A 260 -16.35 15.85 5.43
C TRP A 260 -15.31 16.02 6.53
N ILE A 261 -15.28 17.16 7.24
CA ILE A 261 -14.29 17.45 8.28
C ILE A 261 -14.27 16.40 9.41
N PRO A 262 -15.42 15.98 10.01
CA PRO A 262 -15.42 14.93 11.01
C PRO A 262 -14.86 13.59 10.51
N SER A 263 -14.98 13.33 9.21
CA SER A 263 -14.47 12.11 8.58
C SER A 263 -12.95 11.99 8.56
N LEU A 264 -12.20 13.01 9.02
CA LEU A 264 -10.76 12.89 9.21
C LEU A 264 -10.40 12.17 10.52
N VAL A 265 -11.34 12.06 11.46
CA VAL A 265 -11.10 11.48 12.80
C VAL A 265 -12.08 10.34 13.08
N PHE A 266 -13.35 10.50 12.67
CA PHE A 266 -14.40 9.51 12.83
C PHE A 266 -14.50 8.59 11.60
N PRO A 267 -14.40 7.27 11.77
CA PRO A 267 -14.52 6.33 10.66
C PRO A 267 -15.98 6.18 10.23
N PRO A 268 -16.24 5.63 9.02
CA PRO A 268 -17.59 5.27 8.59
C PRO A 268 -18.32 4.29 9.56
N PRO A 269 -19.65 4.39 9.71
CA PRO A 269 -20.51 5.46 9.23
C PRO A 269 -20.16 6.80 9.90
N GLN A 270 -20.24 7.87 9.12
CA GLN A 270 -19.93 9.21 9.62
C GLN A 270 -20.98 9.68 10.63
N LEU A 271 -20.59 10.65 11.45
CA LEU A 271 -21.51 11.33 12.35
C LEU A 271 -22.64 12.00 11.55
N LYS A 272 -23.85 12.02 12.11
CA LYS A 272 -25.00 12.64 11.50
C LYS A 272 -25.21 14.04 12.06
N ARG A 273 -25.44 15.01 11.19
CA ARG A 273 -25.77 16.38 11.57
C ARG A 273 -27.11 16.40 12.30
N GLU A 274 -27.15 17.07 13.45
CA GLU A 274 -28.38 17.32 14.21
C GLU A 274 -28.85 18.75 13.99
N ASN A 275 -28.03 19.72 14.41
CA ASN A 275 -28.36 21.13 14.38
C ASN A 275 -27.13 21.99 14.07
N GLY A 276 -27.32 23.28 13.81
CA GLY A 276 -26.21 24.21 13.72
C GLY A 276 -26.65 25.66 13.76
N SER A 277 -25.75 26.53 14.21
CA SER A 277 -26.03 27.96 14.34
C SER A 277 -24.78 28.81 14.14
N TYR A 278 -24.98 30.03 13.66
CA TYR A 278 -23.90 31.01 13.48
C TYR A 278 -23.81 31.93 14.71
N ASP A 279 -22.63 31.99 15.32
CA ASP A 279 -22.30 32.99 16.34
C ASP A 279 -21.61 34.19 15.71
N LYS A 280 -22.32 35.33 15.70
CA LYS A 280 -21.83 36.61 15.18
C LYS A 280 -20.66 37.19 15.95
N ILE A 281 -20.54 36.90 17.26
CA ILE A 281 -19.50 37.47 18.12
C ILE A 281 -18.18 36.76 17.82
N SER A 282 -18.20 35.42 17.84
CA SER A 282 -17.02 34.59 17.60
C SER A 282 -16.73 34.38 16.11
N LYS A 283 -17.67 34.76 15.23
CA LYS A 283 -17.62 34.59 13.77
C LYS A 283 -17.39 33.13 13.35
N VAL A 284 -18.05 32.22 14.05
CA VAL A 284 -17.99 30.77 13.80
C VAL A 284 -19.38 30.22 13.52
N TYR A 285 -19.44 29.15 12.74
CA TYR A 285 -20.63 28.31 12.63
C TYR A 285 -20.42 27.07 13.49
N GLY A 286 -21.28 26.85 14.48
CA GLY A 286 -21.28 25.65 15.29
C GLY A 286 -22.23 24.61 14.70
N THR A 287 -21.75 23.39 14.49
CA THR A 287 -22.58 22.26 14.05
C THR A 287 -22.53 21.15 15.10
N GLU A 288 -23.70 20.72 15.54
CA GLU A 288 -23.92 19.59 16.43
C GLU A 288 -24.07 18.31 15.61
N TYR A 289 -23.36 17.28 16.03
CA TYR A 289 -23.39 15.97 15.42
C TYR A 289 -23.71 14.91 16.45
N PHE A 290 -24.51 13.93 16.06
CA PHE A 290 -24.73 12.73 16.84
C PHE A 290 -24.13 11.49 16.18
N SER A 291 -23.73 10.52 17.00
CA SER A 291 -23.26 9.24 16.49
C SER A 291 -24.43 8.30 16.20
N PRO A 292 -24.49 7.65 15.02
CA PRO A 292 -25.56 6.71 14.66
C PRO A 292 -25.46 5.35 15.37
N ARG A 293 -24.85 5.28 16.57
CA ARG A 293 -24.55 4.05 17.32
C ARG A 293 -25.74 3.10 17.49
N GLU A 294 -26.95 3.65 17.58
CA GLU A 294 -28.17 2.90 17.91
C GLU A 294 -28.72 1.96 16.79
N GLN A 295 -28.02 1.75 15.67
CA GLN A 295 -28.52 0.86 14.61
C GLN A 295 -27.56 -0.25 14.16
N PHE A 296 -26.45 -0.49 14.86
CA PHE A 296 -25.53 -1.57 14.50
C PHE A 296 -25.84 -2.85 15.26
N SER A 297 -26.68 -3.72 14.68
CA SER A 297 -26.92 -5.04 15.25
C SER A 297 -25.62 -5.85 15.28
N SER A 298 -25.34 -6.46 16.43
CA SER A 298 -24.19 -7.35 16.66
C SER A 298 -24.16 -8.58 15.72
N ALA A 299 -25.25 -8.82 14.98
CA ALA A 299 -25.39 -9.92 14.04
C ALA A 299 -24.62 -9.70 12.72
N GLU A 300 -24.14 -8.49 12.44
CA GLU A 300 -23.35 -8.14 11.25
C GLU A 300 -21.84 -8.03 11.53
N GLY A 301 -21.31 -8.84 12.46
CA GLY A 301 -19.85 -8.97 12.60
C GLY A 301 -19.23 -9.51 11.31
N ALA A 302 -18.02 -9.05 10.97
CA ALA A 302 -17.27 -9.63 9.86
C ALA A 302 -17.09 -11.14 10.10
N GLN A 303 -17.47 -11.94 9.11
CA GLN A 303 -17.20 -13.38 9.16
C GLN A 303 -15.68 -13.60 9.12
N PRO A 304 -15.16 -14.67 9.76
CA PRO A 304 -13.76 -15.03 9.67
C PRO A 304 -13.31 -15.04 8.20
N LEU A 305 -12.18 -14.40 7.90
CA LEU A 305 -11.68 -14.34 6.53
C LEU A 305 -11.36 -15.76 6.05
N LYS A 306 -12.12 -16.23 5.06
CA LYS A 306 -11.74 -17.41 4.30
C LYS A 306 -10.54 -17.04 3.43
N VAL A 307 -9.37 -17.57 3.78
CA VAL A 307 -8.16 -17.41 2.96
C VAL A 307 -8.37 -18.15 1.65
N ALA A 308 -8.29 -17.42 0.53
CA ALA A 308 -8.41 -18.00 -0.79
C ALA A 308 -7.27 -18.98 -1.06
N LEU A 309 -7.57 -20.04 -1.83
CA LEU A 309 -6.55 -20.98 -2.27
C LEU A 309 -5.49 -20.25 -3.11
N SER A 310 -4.20 -20.42 -2.79
CA SER A 310 -3.07 -19.88 -3.55
C SER A 310 -1.94 -20.89 -3.69
N LEU A 311 -1.06 -20.66 -4.67
CA LEU A 311 0.19 -21.39 -4.83
C LEU A 311 1.38 -20.43 -4.69
N ASP A 312 2.40 -20.88 -3.96
CA ASP A 312 3.70 -20.20 -3.83
C ASP A 312 4.78 -21.03 -4.55
N PRO A 313 5.48 -20.49 -5.56
CA PRO A 313 5.34 -19.13 -6.09
C PRO A 313 4.09 -18.94 -6.96
N LEU A 314 3.65 -17.70 -7.14
CA LEU A 314 2.62 -17.33 -8.11
C LEU A 314 3.19 -17.38 -9.54
N VAL A 315 4.40 -16.85 -9.72
CA VAL A 315 5.18 -16.97 -10.95
C VAL A 315 6.66 -17.08 -10.64
N ARG A 316 7.36 -17.93 -11.40
CA ARG A 316 8.82 -17.99 -11.40
C ARG A 316 9.37 -18.18 -12.81
N VAL A 317 10.33 -17.32 -13.17
CA VAL A 317 11.14 -17.46 -14.38
C VAL A 317 12.41 -18.24 -14.05
N ILE A 318 12.72 -19.25 -14.86
CA ILE A 318 13.71 -20.30 -14.54
C ILE A 318 14.65 -20.50 -15.74
N ALA A 319 15.95 -20.60 -15.49
CA ALA A 319 16.89 -20.95 -16.54
C ALA A 319 16.76 -22.42 -16.96
N ASN A 320 16.93 -22.72 -18.24
CA ASN A 320 17.02 -24.09 -18.70
C ASN A 320 18.13 -24.85 -17.96
N GLY A 321 17.81 -26.06 -17.47
CA GLY A 321 18.72 -26.90 -16.69
C GLY A 321 18.72 -26.63 -15.18
N GLU A 322 17.94 -25.66 -14.68
CA GLU A 322 17.67 -25.58 -13.25
C GLU A 322 16.89 -26.80 -12.75
N GLY A 323 17.16 -27.18 -11.50
CA GLY A 323 16.53 -28.33 -10.87
C GLY A 323 15.06 -28.13 -10.53
N LYS A 324 14.51 -29.10 -9.81
CA LYS A 324 13.13 -29.07 -9.30
C LYS A 324 12.86 -27.82 -8.46
N GLN A 325 11.64 -27.33 -8.53
CA GLN A 325 11.19 -26.06 -7.96
C GLN A 325 10.09 -26.35 -6.94
N PRO A 326 10.22 -25.88 -5.68
CA PRO A 326 9.19 -26.11 -4.67
C PRO A 326 7.90 -25.38 -5.05
N VAL A 327 6.77 -26.04 -4.80
CA VAL A 327 5.42 -25.48 -4.96
C VAL A 327 4.65 -25.76 -3.68
N LEU A 328 4.11 -24.72 -3.06
CA LEU A 328 3.36 -24.82 -1.80
C LEU A 328 1.91 -24.40 -2.02
N LEU A 329 0.98 -25.24 -1.59
CA LEU A 329 -0.45 -24.91 -1.51
C LEU A 329 -0.77 -24.21 -0.20
N GLN A 330 -1.57 -23.16 -0.26
CA GLN A 330 -2.06 -22.45 0.91
C GLN A 330 -3.56 -22.13 0.76
N PRO A 331 -4.35 -22.14 1.85
CA PRO A 331 -4.01 -22.62 3.19
C PRO A 331 -4.17 -24.15 3.34
N GLY A 332 -3.60 -24.69 4.42
CA GLY A 332 -3.95 -26.03 4.92
C GLY A 332 -3.14 -27.20 4.33
N PRO A 333 -3.45 -28.45 4.75
CA PRO A 333 -2.76 -29.63 4.23
C PRO A 333 -3.11 -29.84 2.75
N ASP A 334 -2.11 -30.28 1.97
CA ASP A 334 -2.27 -30.60 0.55
C ASP A 334 -3.16 -31.83 0.34
N LEU A 335 -4.46 -31.58 0.11
CA LEU A 335 -5.46 -32.54 -0.34
C LEU A 335 -5.91 -32.25 -1.78
N ALA A 336 -5.19 -31.38 -2.48
CA ALA A 336 -5.57 -30.91 -3.79
C ALA A 336 -5.34 -31.97 -4.87
N THR A 337 -6.14 -31.88 -5.92
CA THR A 337 -5.81 -32.50 -7.20
C THR A 337 -4.91 -31.56 -7.98
N TRP A 338 -3.77 -32.08 -8.45
CA TRP A 338 -2.75 -31.31 -9.16
C TRP A 338 -2.74 -31.69 -10.62
N VAL A 339 -2.75 -30.70 -11.50
CA VAL A 339 -2.64 -30.87 -12.95
C VAL A 339 -1.65 -29.87 -13.52
N LEU A 340 -1.10 -30.22 -14.68
CA LEU A 340 -0.27 -29.31 -15.48
C LEU A 340 -1.10 -28.78 -16.65
N GLU A 341 -1.13 -27.47 -16.81
CA GLU A 341 -1.73 -26.73 -17.93
C GLU A 341 -0.62 -25.94 -18.66
N GLY A 342 -0.96 -25.26 -19.75
CA GLY A 342 0.03 -24.58 -20.61
C GLY A 342 0.69 -25.53 -21.61
N ASP A 343 2.00 -25.40 -21.79
CA ASP A 343 2.78 -26.22 -22.73
C ASP A 343 2.87 -27.69 -22.30
N ARG A 344 2.82 -27.96 -20.99
CA ARG A 344 2.88 -29.29 -20.37
C ARG A 344 4.16 -30.07 -20.69
N LEU A 345 5.30 -29.40 -20.70
CA LEU A 345 6.59 -30.04 -21.02
C LEU A 345 7.38 -30.45 -19.77
N GLY A 346 7.08 -29.87 -18.61
CA GLY A 346 7.55 -30.32 -17.31
C GLY A 346 6.65 -31.38 -16.68
N ARG A 347 6.77 -31.54 -15.36
CA ARG A 347 5.86 -32.37 -14.55
C ARG A 347 5.74 -31.85 -13.13
N VAL A 348 4.71 -32.29 -12.41
CA VAL A 348 4.51 -31.98 -10.99
C VAL A 348 4.46 -33.27 -10.19
N ASP A 349 5.41 -33.47 -9.28
CA ASP A 349 5.47 -34.69 -8.45
C ASP A 349 5.52 -34.33 -6.96
N LYS A 350 5.20 -35.32 -6.13
CA LYS A 350 5.31 -35.24 -4.68
C LYS A 350 6.55 -36.01 -4.22
N GLU A 351 7.37 -35.37 -3.38
CA GLU A 351 8.45 -36.03 -2.67
C GLU A 351 8.25 -35.82 -1.16
N GLY A 352 7.99 -36.90 -0.43
CA GLY A 352 7.62 -36.82 0.99
C GLY A 352 6.34 -35.99 1.18
N SER A 353 6.41 -34.93 1.98
CA SER A 353 5.30 -33.99 2.20
C SER A 353 5.28 -32.82 1.22
N ALA A 354 6.33 -32.63 0.43
CA ALA A 354 6.49 -31.46 -0.44
C ALA A 354 6.11 -31.74 -1.90
N ARG A 355 5.58 -30.73 -2.58
CA ARG A 355 5.31 -30.75 -4.01
C ARG A 355 6.38 -29.98 -4.75
N TYR A 356 6.76 -30.51 -5.91
CA TYR A 356 7.76 -29.89 -6.77
C TYR A 356 7.27 -29.86 -8.21
N TYR A 357 7.51 -28.73 -8.86
CA TYR A 357 7.52 -28.63 -10.31
C TYR A 357 8.91 -29.02 -10.83
N TYR A 358 8.95 -29.88 -11.84
CA TYR A 358 10.16 -30.25 -12.55
C TYR A 358 10.11 -29.56 -13.90
N PRO A 359 11.04 -28.61 -14.16
CA PRO A 359 11.20 -28.05 -15.49
C PRO A 359 11.40 -29.15 -16.54
N PRO A 360 11.09 -28.88 -17.83
CA PRO A 360 11.38 -29.81 -18.91
C PRO A 360 12.85 -30.25 -18.85
N ALA A 361 13.12 -31.49 -19.25
CA ALA A 361 14.49 -31.96 -19.34
C ALA A 361 15.33 -30.99 -20.19
N LYS A 362 16.60 -30.83 -19.81
CA LYS A 362 17.52 -29.95 -20.54
C LYS A 362 17.48 -30.33 -22.02
N SER A 363 17.29 -29.33 -22.89
CA SER A 363 17.25 -29.56 -24.34
C SER A 363 18.47 -30.38 -24.79
N GLU A 364 18.23 -31.41 -25.61
CA GLU A 364 19.29 -32.27 -26.16
C GLU A 364 20.21 -31.50 -27.12
N ALA A 365 19.69 -30.48 -27.81
CA ALA A 365 20.49 -29.58 -28.63
C ALA A 365 21.15 -28.52 -27.75
N GLU A 366 22.48 -28.50 -27.77
CA GLU A 366 23.25 -27.48 -27.05
C GLU A 366 23.02 -26.11 -27.70
N VAL A 367 22.71 -25.11 -26.87
CA VAL A 367 22.57 -23.72 -27.33
C VAL A 367 23.96 -23.21 -27.71
N VAL A 368 24.10 -22.81 -28.97
CA VAL A 368 25.37 -22.30 -29.49
C VAL A 368 25.49 -20.84 -29.08
N LEU A 369 26.51 -20.52 -28.28
CA LEU A 369 26.78 -19.18 -27.79
C LEU A 369 27.96 -18.55 -28.50
N GLU A 370 27.83 -17.27 -28.84
CA GLU A 370 28.91 -16.45 -29.38
C GLU A 370 29.23 -15.31 -28.44
N ALA A 371 30.47 -15.27 -27.94
CA ALA A 371 30.92 -14.22 -27.01
C ALA A 371 31.34 -12.94 -27.73
N ASN A 372 31.88 -13.04 -28.95
CA ASN A 372 32.37 -11.90 -29.71
C ASN A 372 31.22 -11.20 -30.44
N ASN A 373 30.54 -10.27 -29.77
CA ASN A 373 29.39 -9.56 -30.31
C ASN A 373 29.24 -8.16 -29.70
N LYS A 374 28.24 -7.39 -30.15
CA LYS A 374 28.06 -5.97 -29.79
C LYS A 374 27.85 -5.67 -28.31
N THR A 375 27.50 -6.67 -27.50
CA THR A 375 27.32 -6.52 -26.04
C THR A 375 28.46 -7.16 -25.24
N ASN A 376 29.36 -7.90 -25.90
CA ASN A 376 30.40 -8.73 -25.28
C ASN A 376 29.86 -9.68 -24.19
N ARG A 377 28.58 -10.05 -24.29
CA ARG A 377 27.93 -11.08 -23.48
C ARG A 377 27.59 -12.27 -24.36
N PRO A 378 27.76 -13.52 -23.93
CA PRO A 378 27.43 -14.69 -24.74
C PRO A 378 26.01 -14.60 -25.31
N ALA A 379 25.90 -14.44 -26.62
CA ALA A 379 24.63 -14.34 -27.33
C ALA A 379 24.33 -15.67 -28.02
N ALA A 380 23.10 -16.16 -27.92
CA ALA A 380 22.72 -17.40 -28.57
C ALA A 380 22.56 -17.20 -30.09
N VAL A 381 23.03 -18.15 -30.88
CA VAL A 381 22.69 -18.24 -32.30
C VAL A 381 21.22 -18.64 -32.41
N ILE A 382 20.41 -17.84 -33.10
CA ILE A 382 18.94 -17.99 -33.13
C ILE A 382 18.53 -19.38 -33.62
N SER A 383 19.21 -19.92 -34.63
CA SER A 383 18.92 -21.26 -35.15
C SER A 383 19.14 -22.40 -34.14
N SER A 384 19.92 -22.17 -33.08
CA SER A 384 20.12 -23.13 -31.98
C SER A 384 19.08 -23.01 -30.86
N VAL A 385 18.19 -22.00 -30.91
CA VAL A 385 17.16 -21.73 -29.91
C VAL A 385 15.80 -21.62 -30.60
N PRO A 386 15.21 -22.75 -31.05
CA PRO A 386 13.95 -22.74 -31.80
C PRO A 386 12.77 -22.23 -30.96
N LYS A 387 12.85 -22.36 -29.63
CA LYS A 387 11.84 -21.88 -28.68
C LYS A 387 12.53 -21.06 -27.60
N ARG A 388 12.06 -19.82 -27.39
CA ARG A 388 12.65 -18.86 -26.43
C ARG A 388 12.23 -19.15 -24.98
N PHE A 389 10.96 -19.50 -24.83
CA PHE A 389 10.31 -19.82 -23.56
C PHE A 389 9.43 -21.05 -23.70
N THR A 390 9.39 -21.86 -22.65
CA THR A 390 8.30 -22.80 -22.37
C THR A 390 7.57 -22.33 -21.13
N VAL A 391 6.24 -22.39 -21.15
CA VAL A 391 5.40 -21.97 -20.04
C VAL A 391 4.49 -23.10 -19.60
N ASP A 392 4.72 -23.59 -18.39
CA ASP A 392 3.85 -24.53 -17.72
C ASP A 392 3.08 -23.83 -16.59
N VAL A 393 1.84 -24.24 -16.38
CA VAL A 393 0.99 -23.76 -15.29
C VAL A 393 0.63 -24.94 -14.40
N VAL A 394 1.15 -24.94 -13.18
CA VAL A 394 0.74 -25.91 -12.16
C VAL A 394 -0.57 -25.42 -11.56
N LYS A 395 -1.60 -26.26 -11.59
CA LYS A 395 -2.91 -25.94 -11.03
C LYS A 395 -3.26 -26.94 -9.94
N ALA A 396 -3.62 -26.42 -8.78
CA ALA A 396 -4.13 -27.19 -7.65
C ALA A 396 -5.61 -26.88 -7.45
N THR A 397 -6.44 -27.91 -7.26
CA THR A 397 -7.88 -27.75 -7.00
C THR A 397 -8.28 -28.46 -5.72
N GLN A 398 -8.87 -27.72 -4.78
CA GLN A 398 -9.33 -28.22 -3.48
C GLN A 398 -10.61 -27.49 -3.06
N GLY A 399 -11.61 -28.24 -2.57
CA GLY A 399 -12.84 -27.65 -2.06
C GLY A 399 -13.64 -26.83 -3.09
N GLY A 400 -13.50 -27.14 -4.39
CA GLY A 400 -14.14 -26.41 -5.49
C GLY A 400 -13.42 -25.14 -5.94
N GLU A 401 -12.30 -24.77 -5.29
CA GLU A 401 -11.45 -23.65 -5.67
C GLU A 401 -10.18 -24.13 -6.37
N SER A 402 -9.66 -23.33 -7.30
CA SER A 402 -8.39 -23.61 -7.98
C SER A 402 -7.40 -22.47 -7.79
N ALA A 403 -6.13 -22.83 -7.65
CA ALA A 403 -5.00 -21.91 -7.62
C ALA A 403 -3.96 -22.33 -8.67
N CYS A 404 -3.24 -21.35 -9.22
CA CYS A 404 -2.27 -21.57 -10.28
C CYS A 404 -0.90 -20.98 -9.93
N ALA A 405 0.17 -21.69 -10.31
CA ALA A 405 1.56 -21.26 -10.27
C ALA A 405 2.14 -21.36 -11.68
N THR A 406 2.72 -20.28 -12.19
CA THR A 406 3.27 -20.22 -13.55
C THR A 406 4.78 -20.35 -13.55
N PHE A 407 5.29 -21.27 -14.35
CA PHE A 407 6.72 -21.49 -14.54
C PHE A 407 7.10 -21.19 -15.98
N ALA A 408 7.92 -20.17 -16.17
CA ALA A 408 8.44 -19.77 -17.48
C ALA A 408 9.91 -20.15 -17.59
N VAL A 409 10.22 -21.17 -18.37
CA VAL A 409 11.58 -21.68 -18.58
C VAL A 409 12.17 -21.03 -19.83
N TYR A 410 13.28 -20.31 -19.68
CA TYR A 410 14.00 -19.69 -20.80
C TYR A 410 15.21 -20.51 -21.23
N TYR A 411 15.52 -20.48 -22.53
CA TYR A 411 16.53 -21.36 -23.12
C TYR A 411 17.86 -20.68 -23.49
N ALA A 412 17.95 -19.35 -23.42
CA ALA A 412 19.17 -18.61 -23.76
C ALA A 412 19.51 -17.54 -22.70
N PRO A 413 20.79 -17.21 -22.49
CA PRO A 413 21.16 -16.09 -21.63
C PRO A 413 20.65 -14.75 -22.19
N VAL A 414 20.39 -13.79 -21.32
CA VAL A 414 20.05 -12.42 -21.71
C VAL A 414 21.30 -11.64 -22.12
N THR A 415 21.16 -10.77 -23.12
CA THR A 415 22.25 -9.91 -23.61
C THR A 415 21.95 -8.44 -23.41
N HIS A 416 20.69 -8.11 -23.18
CA HIS A 416 20.16 -6.77 -22.96
C HIS A 416 19.50 -6.72 -21.57
N TYR A 417 18.97 -5.57 -21.19
CA TYR A 417 18.21 -5.38 -19.95
C TYR A 417 17.10 -4.35 -20.13
N PHE A 418 16.22 -4.26 -19.13
CA PHE A 418 15.18 -3.24 -19.09
C PHE A 418 15.46 -2.20 -18.03
N LYS A 419 15.26 -0.93 -18.39
CA LYS A 419 15.02 0.15 -17.43
C LYS A 419 13.53 0.40 -17.31
N VAL A 420 13.07 0.64 -16.10
CA VAL A 420 11.64 0.90 -15.84
C VAL A 420 11.42 2.35 -15.42
N SER A 421 10.30 2.92 -15.87
CA SER A 421 9.91 4.30 -15.55
C SER A 421 8.39 4.48 -15.66
N LEU A 422 7.90 5.65 -15.25
CA LEU A 422 6.53 6.07 -15.51
C LEU A 422 6.45 6.91 -16.78
N ALA A 423 5.50 6.60 -17.66
CA ALA A 423 5.14 7.42 -18.82
C ALA A 423 3.63 7.67 -18.81
N GLY A 424 3.23 8.92 -18.55
CA GLY A 424 1.81 9.27 -18.43
C GLY A 424 1.08 8.47 -17.32
N GLY A 425 1.77 8.20 -16.21
CA GLY A 425 1.24 7.39 -15.10
C GLY A 425 1.22 5.87 -15.35
N LYS A 426 1.65 5.40 -16.52
CA LYS A 426 1.75 3.98 -16.86
C LYS A 426 3.17 3.45 -16.72
N PHE A 427 3.28 2.17 -16.42
CA PHE A 427 4.55 1.45 -16.39
C PHE A 427 5.16 1.33 -17.80
N LYS A 428 6.41 1.77 -17.95
CA LYS A 428 7.17 1.74 -19.21
C LYS A 428 8.48 0.99 -19.03
N LEU A 429 8.74 0.07 -19.94
CA LEU A 429 10.02 -0.58 -20.15
C LEU A 429 10.81 0.17 -21.23
N THR A 430 12.08 0.41 -20.98
CA THR A 430 13.06 0.90 -21.96
C THR A 430 14.08 -0.21 -22.16
N PHE A 431 14.23 -0.65 -23.41
CA PHE A 431 15.08 -1.78 -23.76
C PHE A 431 16.48 -1.28 -24.11
N CYS A 432 17.48 -1.72 -23.35
CA CYS A 432 18.84 -1.19 -23.41
C CYS A 432 19.89 -2.30 -23.45
N PHE A 433 21.08 -1.96 -23.92
CA PHE A 433 22.30 -2.74 -23.71
C PHE A 433 23.47 -1.81 -23.40
N TYR A 434 24.51 -2.38 -22.80
CA TYR A 434 25.79 -1.71 -22.66
C TYR A 434 26.64 -1.99 -23.90
N SER A 435 27.11 -0.95 -24.59
CA SER A 435 28.03 -1.04 -25.72
C SER A 435 29.48 -0.95 -25.21
N PRO A 436 30.26 -2.05 -25.27
CA PRO A 436 31.65 -2.05 -24.85
C PRO A 436 32.51 -1.11 -25.69
N ASP A 437 32.21 -0.98 -26.99
CA ASP A 437 32.96 -0.14 -27.93
C ASP A 437 32.90 1.35 -27.58
N THR A 438 31.75 1.81 -27.06
CA THR A 438 31.53 3.22 -26.70
C THR A 438 31.62 3.47 -25.19
N GLY A 439 31.63 2.41 -24.39
CA GLY A 439 31.58 2.48 -22.92
C GLY A 439 30.27 3.08 -22.39
N LYS A 440 29.17 2.97 -23.15
CA LYS A 440 27.90 3.62 -22.83
C LYS A 440 26.72 2.67 -22.92
N GLU A 441 25.70 2.98 -22.14
CA GLU A 441 24.37 2.44 -22.36
C GLU A 441 23.78 2.98 -23.66
N VAL A 442 23.18 2.08 -24.43
CA VAL A 442 22.48 2.38 -25.68
C VAL A 442 21.07 1.84 -25.55
N GLN A 443 20.08 2.71 -25.81
CA GLN A 443 18.69 2.30 -25.97
C GLN A 443 18.50 1.71 -27.37
N VAL A 444 17.82 0.57 -27.46
CA VAL A 444 17.42 -0.01 -28.74
C VAL A 444 16.26 0.80 -29.32
N GLU A 445 16.35 1.13 -30.60
CA GLU A 445 15.31 1.90 -31.28
C GLU A 445 13.98 1.13 -31.33
N ALA A 446 12.87 1.86 -31.30
CA ALA A 446 11.54 1.24 -31.31
C ALA A 446 11.25 0.47 -32.61
N SER A 447 11.86 0.88 -33.74
CA SER A 447 11.79 0.16 -35.01
C SER A 447 12.52 -1.18 -34.98
N ASP A 448 13.52 -1.30 -34.11
CA ASP A 448 14.41 -2.46 -34.00
C ASP A 448 14.07 -3.32 -32.79
N THR A 449 12.91 -3.06 -32.15
CA THR A 449 12.45 -3.78 -30.97
C THR A 449 11.21 -4.61 -31.27
N GLU A 450 11.34 -5.92 -31.15
CA GLU A 450 10.23 -6.88 -31.17
C GLU A 450 9.79 -7.16 -29.72
N TRP A 451 8.57 -6.76 -29.35
CA TRP A 451 7.96 -7.07 -28.06
C TRP A 451 7.05 -8.29 -28.15
N ALA A 452 7.09 -9.15 -27.14
CA ALA A 452 6.19 -10.29 -27.06
C ALA A 452 5.97 -10.77 -25.61
N ILE A 453 4.92 -11.57 -25.45
CA ILE A 453 4.48 -12.08 -24.15
C ILE A 453 4.71 -13.58 -24.14
N ALA A 454 5.40 -14.06 -23.10
CA ALA A 454 5.54 -15.48 -22.85
C ALA A 454 4.35 -16.02 -22.04
N SER A 455 3.82 -15.24 -21.08
CA SER A 455 2.68 -15.63 -20.25
C SER A 455 1.91 -14.41 -19.74
N GLY A 456 0.62 -14.57 -19.47
CA GLY A 456 -0.31 -13.50 -19.12
C GLY A 456 -1.02 -12.91 -20.34
N ASN A 457 -1.95 -11.99 -20.09
CA ASN A 457 -2.81 -11.41 -21.14
C ASN A 457 -2.67 -9.89 -21.29
N GLY A 458 -1.61 -9.29 -20.75
CA GLY A 458 -1.29 -7.88 -20.97
C GLY A 458 -0.88 -7.57 -22.41
N SER A 459 -0.41 -6.34 -22.64
CA SER A 459 0.15 -5.91 -23.92
C SER A 459 1.24 -4.87 -23.70
N VAL A 460 2.19 -4.78 -24.65
CA VAL A 460 3.24 -3.76 -24.64
C VAL A 460 3.26 -3.05 -25.99
N SER A 461 3.20 -1.73 -25.96
CA SER A 461 3.32 -0.90 -27.18
C SER A 461 4.73 -0.96 -27.77
N SER A 462 4.90 -0.52 -29.02
CA SER A 462 6.23 -0.40 -29.66
C SER A 462 7.23 0.42 -28.84
N THR A 463 6.74 1.42 -28.09
CA THR A 463 7.53 2.27 -27.19
C THR A 463 7.78 1.70 -25.80
N GLY A 464 7.34 0.46 -25.52
CA GLY A 464 7.56 -0.23 -24.24
C GLY A 464 6.57 0.10 -23.11
N VAL A 465 5.49 0.85 -23.39
CA VAL A 465 4.43 1.10 -22.41
C VAL A 465 3.54 -0.13 -22.25
N PHE A 466 3.40 -0.64 -21.02
CA PHE A 466 2.56 -1.78 -20.68
C PHE A 466 1.11 -1.38 -20.45
N SER A 467 0.17 -2.26 -20.79
CA SER A 467 -1.23 -2.16 -20.41
C SER A 467 -1.78 -3.56 -20.08
N PRO A 468 -2.38 -3.77 -18.89
CA PRO A 468 -3.06 -5.03 -18.59
C PRO A 468 -4.29 -5.21 -19.48
N ALA A 469 -4.79 -6.45 -19.61
CA ALA A 469 -6.05 -6.69 -20.32
C ALA A 469 -7.20 -5.90 -19.68
N THR A 470 -8.11 -5.40 -20.50
CA THR A 470 -9.28 -4.63 -20.04
C THR A 470 -10.31 -5.49 -19.31
N SER A 471 -10.39 -6.78 -19.65
CA SER A 471 -11.30 -7.76 -19.04
C SER A 471 -10.50 -8.92 -18.48
N ASN A 472 -10.71 -9.22 -17.19
CA ASN A 472 -10.04 -10.30 -16.45
C ASN A 472 -8.50 -10.29 -16.64
N PRO A 473 -7.81 -9.20 -16.24
CA PRO A 473 -6.36 -9.12 -16.35
C PRO A 473 -5.68 -10.24 -15.55
N SER A 474 -4.66 -10.85 -16.14
CA SER A 474 -3.77 -11.75 -15.43
C SER A 474 -3.05 -11.00 -14.30
N PRO A 475 -2.75 -11.64 -13.16
CA PRO A 475 -2.12 -10.96 -12.02
C PRO A 475 -0.72 -10.43 -12.35
N PHE A 476 -0.05 -11.03 -13.33
CA PHE A 476 1.24 -10.60 -13.85
C PHE A 476 1.31 -10.87 -15.37
N THR A 477 2.34 -10.36 -16.03
CA THR A 477 2.70 -10.71 -17.42
C THR A 477 4.19 -10.97 -17.52
N VAL A 478 4.59 -12.10 -18.10
CA VAL A 478 5.99 -12.39 -18.46
C VAL A 478 6.24 -11.84 -19.84
N VAL A 479 7.06 -10.80 -19.94
CA VAL A 479 7.36 -10.10 -21.19
C VAL A 479 8.80 -10.34 -21.60
N TRP A 480 9.06 -10.34 -22.90
CA TRP A 480 10.39 -10.26 -23.46
C TRP A 480 10.44 -9.28 -24.64
N ALA A 481 11.64 -8.78 -24.90
CA ALA A 481 11.95 -7.95 -26.05
C ALA A 481 13.18 -8.49 -26.76
N ARG A 482 13.19 -8.40 -28.09
CA ARG A 482 14.33 -8.73 -28.93
C ARG A 482 14.74 -7.52 -29.76
N ASP A 483 16.05 -7.33 -29.86
CA ASP A 483 16.67 -6.42 -30.80
C ASP A 483 16.81 -7.15 -32.14
N THR A 484 16.20 -6.58 -33.18
CA THR A 484 16.10 -7.18 -34.52
C THR A 484 17.22 -6.75 -35.47
N THR A 485 18.20 -5.97 -35.00
CA THR A 485 19.38 -5.57 -35.80
C THR A 485 20.27 -6.75 -36.20
N SER A 486 20.09 -7.93 -35.59
CA SER A 486 20.71 -9.18 -36.03
C SER A 486 19.65 -10.25 -36.33
N ASP A 487 19.76 -10.84 -37.52
CA ASP A 487 19.02 -12.03 -37.94
C ASP A 487 19.62 -13.34 -37.42
N ARG A 488 20.89 -13.30 -37.00
CA ARG A 488 21.68 -14.46 -36.56
C ARG A 488 21.78 -14.63 -35.05
N LEU A 489 22.01 -13.54 -34.31
CA LEU A 489 22.21 -13.57 -32.85
C LEU A 489 20.96 -13.11 -32.10
N LEU A 490 20.64 -13.82 -31.02
CA LEU A 490 19.51 -13.51 -30.15
C LEU A 490 19.92 -12.42 -29.15
N TYR A 491 19.59 -11.19 -29.51
CA TYR A 491 19.74 -10.03 -28.65
C TYR A 491 18.45 -9.74 -27.93
N TRP A 492 18.38 -9.98 -26.62
CA TRP A 492 17.10 -10.00 -25.92
C TRP A 492 17.21 -9.83 -24.40
N ALA A 493 16.07 -9.50 -23.80
CA ALA A 493 15.85 -9.48 -22.35
C ALA A 493 14.41 -9.87 -22.03
N PHE A 494 14.15 -10.24 -20.77
CA PHE A 494 12.82 -10.57 -20.26
C PHE A 494 12.64 -10.13 -18.80
N THR A 495 11.40 -9.97 -18.38
CA THR A 495 11.05 -9.70 -16.98
C THR A 495 9.59 -10.06 -16.69
N VAL A 496 9.24 -10.20 -15.41
CA VAL A 496 7.85 -10.23 -14.96
C VAL A 496 7.38 -8.79 -14.73
N ILE A 497 6.24 -8.42 -15.31
CA ILE A 497 5.51 -7.18 -14.98
C ILE A 497 4.45 -7.53 -13.94
N PRO A 498 4.51 -6.97 -12.72
CA PRO A 498 3.64 -7.36 -11.60
C PRO A 498 2.35 -6.53 -11.57
N ILE A 499 1.85 -6.07 -12.72
CA ILE A 499 0.63 -5.27 -12.83
C ILE A 499 -0.50 -6.19 -13.33
N PRO A 500 -1.68 -6.19 -12.68
CA PRO A 500 -2.18 -5.18 -11.74
C PRO A 500 -2.00 -5.50 -10.25
N LEU A 501 -1.19 -6.49 -9.85
CA LEU A 501 -0.93 -6.75 -8.42
C LEU A 501 -0.37 -5.53 -7.68
N TYR A 502 0.39 -4.70 -8.39
CA TYR A 502 0.89 -3.41 -7.95
C TYR A 502 0.38 -2.30 -8.88
N SER A 503 0.21 -1.09 -8.36
CA SER A 503 0.05 0.09 -9.20
C SER A 503 1.30 0.32 -10.05
N SER A 504 1.20 1.09 -11.13
CA SER A 504 2.36 1.39 -11.98
C SER A 504 3.50 2.06 -11.20
N ALA A 505 3.18 2.94 -10.25
CA ALA A 505 4.18 3.63 -9.43
C ALA A 505 4.87 2.68 -8.45
N GLU A 506 4.11 1.83 -7.75
CA GLU A 506 4.68 0.80 -6.86
C GLU A 506 5.54 -0.19 -7.64
N ALA A 507 5.07 -0.64 -8.82
CA ALA A 507 5.81 -1.53 -9.68
C ALA A 507 7.15 -0.91 -10.11
N VAL A 508 7.19 0.36 -10.51
CA VAL A 508 8.44 1.06 -10.83
C VAL A 508 9.37 1.13 -9.60
N ALA A 509 8.81 1.45 -8.43
CA ALA A 509 9.59 1.53 -7.19
C ALA A 509 10.28 0.21 -6.84
N LEU A 510 9.67 -0.96 -7.13
CA LEU A 510 10.28 -2.27 -6.91
C LEU A 510 11.63 -2.44 -7.64
N PHE A 511 11.78 -1.87 -8.84
CA PHE A 511 13.00 -2.03 -9.66
C PHE A 511 14.06 -0.96 -9.38
N GLN A 512 13.70 0.17 -8.76
CA GLN A 512 14.57 1.35 -8.63
C GLN A 512 15.20 1.51 -7.22
N SER A 513 14.78 0.69 -6.25
CA SER A 513 15.11 0.90 -4.84
C SER A 513 16.42 0.25 -4.36
#